data_AF-A0A0M0GSQ7-F1
#
_entry.id   AF-A0A0M0GSQ7-F1
#
_cell.length_a   1.000
_cell.length_b   1.000
_cell.length_c   1.000
_cell.angle_alpha   90.00
_cell.angle_beta   90.00
_cell.angle_gamma   90.00
#
_symmetry.space_group_name_H-M   'P 1'
#
loop_
_entity.id
_entity.type
_entity.pdbx_description
1 polymer ?
#
loop_
_entity_poly.entity_id
_entity_poly.type
_entity_poly.pdbx_seq_one_letter_code
_entity_poly.pdbx_strand_id
1 'polypeptide(L)' 'MLHQENELSTIKNSKKDFYIQQLLRIGVYKYKDKQLYELPMGELQEVYLDFYVAPDIRRK' A
#
# COMPACT_ATOMS: atom_id res chain seq x y z
N MET A 1 3.31 16.94 -29.39
CA MET A 1 2.64 15.68 -28.99
C MET A 1 3.29 15.17 -27.70
N LEU A 2 2.96 15.76 -26.55
CA LEU A 2 3.62 15.50 -25.25
C LEU A 2 2.57 15.32 -24.13
N HIS A 3 1.52 14.55 -24.40
CA HIS A 3 0.45 14.27 -23.44
C HIS A 3 0.21 12.76 -23.31
N GLN A 4 1.25 11.97 -23.08
CA GLN A 4 1.06 10.52 -22.87
C GLN A 4 1.85 9.94 -21.70
N GLU A 5 2.86 10.64 -21.17
CA GLU A 5 3.65 10.13 -20.03
C GLU A 5 3.10 10.51 -18.65
N ASN A 6 2.12 11.41 -18.55
CA ASN A 6 1.65 11.93 -17.26
C ASN A 6 0.50 11.12 -16.62
N GLU A 7 -0.20 10.28 -17.38
CA GLU A 7 -1.30 9.47 -16.84
C GLU A 7 -0.80 8.21 -16.11
N LEU A 8 0.30 7.60 -16.58
CA LEU A 8 0.85 6.37 -16.00
C LEU A 8 1.50 6.60 -14.63
N SER A 9 2.15 7.76 -14.43
CA SER A 9 2.76 8.17 -13.16
C SER A 9 1.69 8.44 -12.10
N THR A 10 0.58 9.07 -12.50
CA THR A 10 -0.57 9.38 -11.63
C THR A 10 -1.27 8.10 -11.17
N ILE A 11 -1.53 7.15 -12.09
CA ILE A 11 -2.21 5.87 -11.76
C ILE A 11 -1.35 4.98 -10.84
N LYS A 12 -0.03 4.94 -11.03
CA LYS A 12 0.89 4.20 -10.14
C LYS A 12 0.90 4.80 -8.73
N ASN A 13 0.88 6.13 -8.63
CA ASN A 13 0.81 6.80 -7.33
C ASN A 13 -0.52 6.52 -6.62
N SER A 14 -1.64 6.49 -7.35
CA SER A 14 -2.96 6.22 -6.75
C SER A 14 -3.06 4.86 -6.06
N LYS A 15 -2.44 3.80 -6.62
CA LYS A 15 -2.49 2.49 -5.97
C LYS A 15 -1.57 2.39 -4.76
N LYS A 16 -0.39 3.04 -4.81
CA LYS A 16 0.52 3.10 -3.66
C LYS A 16 -0.15 3.86 -2.52
N ASP A 17 -0.73 5.02 -2.82
CA ASP A 17 -1.48 5.83 -1.86
C ASP A 17 -2.66 5.07 -1.28
N PHE A 18 -3.42 4.33 -2.11
CA PHE A 18 -4.50 3.47 -1.65
C PHE A 18 -4.04 2.49 -0.55
N TYR A 19 -2.95 1.74 -0.78
CA TYR A 19 -2.45 0.80 0.23
C TYR A 19 -1.98 1.50 1.49
N ILE A 20 -1.27 2.62 1.36
CA ILE A 20 -0.83 3.42 2.50
C ILE A 20 -2.04 3.89 3.32
N GLN A 21 -3.05 4.47 2.68
CA GLN A 21 -4.27 4.93 3.35
C GLN A 21 -5.01 3.79 4.06
N GLN A 22 -5.13 2.62 3.43
CA GLN A 22 -5.77 1.46 4.08
C GLN A 22 -4.98 0.98 5.30
N LEU A 23 -3.65 0.92 5.22
CA LEU A 23 -2.78 0.51 6.32
C LEU A 23 -2.81 1.54 7.47
N LEU A 24 -2.76 2.82 7.15
CA LEU A 24 -2.90 3.90 8.14
C LEU A 24 -4.25 3.84 8.85
N ARG A 25 -5.33 3.52 8.12
CA ARG A 25 -6.69 3.42 8.67
C ARG A 25 -6.82 2.33 9.74
N ILE A 26 -6.05 1.25 9.64
CA ILE A 26 -6.03 0.16 10.62
C ILE A 26 -4.93 0.34 11.69
N GLY A 27 -4.23 1.47 11.70
CA GLY A 27 -3.20 1.79 12.68
C GLY A 27 -1.81 1.21 12.37
N VAL A 28 -1.56 0.79 11.13
CA VAL A 28 -0.23 0.37 10.67
C VAL A 28 0.47 1.58 10.05
N TYR A 29 1.58 2.01 10.67
CA TYR A 29 2.36 3.19 10.22
C TYR A 29 3.76 2.82 9.74
N LYS A 30 4.23 1.61 10.09
CA LYS A 30 5.56 1.09 9.76
C LYS A 30 5.52 -0.42 9.58
N TYR A 31 6.43 -0.94 8.76
CA TYR A 31 6.65 -2.37 8.57
C TYR A 31 8.15 -2.65 8.46
N LYS A 32 8.66 -3.62 9.22
CA LYS A 32 10.09 -3.99 9.26
C LYS A 32 11.01 -2.76 9.42
N ASP A 33 10.68 -1.89 10.37
CA ASP A 33 11.40 -0.65 10.69
C ASP A 33 11.46 0.41 9.57
N LYS A 34 10.69 0.25 8.50
CA LYS A 34 10.51 1.26 7.45
C LYS A 34 9.13 1.92 7.53
N GLN A 35 9.05 3.21 7.23
CA GLN A 35 7.77 3.88 7.08
C GLN A 35 7.04 3.38 5.83
N LEU A 36 5.70 3.42 5.83
CA LEU A 36 4.90 2.96 4.68
C LEU A 36 5.26 3.66 3.36
N TYR A 37 5.61 4.95 3.41
CA TYR A 37 5.99 5.72 2.23
C TYR A 37 7.32 5.26 1.61
N GLU A 38 8.20 4.68 2.43
CA GLU A 38 9.51 4.15 2.02
C GLU A 38 9.41 2.74 1.42
N LEU A 39 8.28 2.06 1.63
CA LEU A 39 8.06 0.73 1.09
C LEU A 39 7.81 0.79 -0.43
N PRO A 40 8.38 -0.15 -1.20
CA PRO A 40 7.99 -0.36 -2.58
C PRO A 40 6.55 -0.89 -2.66
N MET A 41 5.92 -0.69 -3.81
CA MET A 41 4.53 -1.11 -4.06
C MET A 41 4.27 -2.59 -3.73
N GLY A 42 5.22 -3.48 -4.06
CA GLY A 42 5.10 -4.91 -3.76
C GLY A 42 5.03 -5.20 -2.26
N GLU A 43 5.89 -4.56 -1.47
CA GLU A 43 5.87 -4.71 -0.01
C GLU A 43 4.58 -4.11 0.59
N LEU A 44 4.12 -2.96 0.11
CA LEU A 44 2.83 -2.39 0.56
C LEU A 44 1.65 -3.33 0.31
N GLN A 45 1.64 -3.99 -0.85
CA GLN A 45 0.61 -4.97 -1.19
C GLN A 45 0.69 -6.21 -0.27
N GLU A 46 1.88 -6.73 0.01
CA GLU A 46 2.05 -7.86 0.93
C GLU A 46 1.57 -7.51 2.34
N VAL A 47 1.96 -6.34 2.86
CA VAL A 47 1.52 -5.86 4.18
C VAL A 47 0.00 -5.68 4.19
N TYR A 48 -0.57 -5.07 3.16
CA TYR A 48 -2.01 -4.93 3.04
C TYR A 48 -2.72 -6.30 3.07
N LEU A 49 -2.20 -7.32 2.38
CA LEU A 49 -2.78 -8.66 2.41
C LEU A 49 -2.66 -9.31 3.80
N ASP A 50 -1.50 -9.21 4.47
CA ASP A 50 -1.32 -9.80 5.81
C ASP A 50 -2.25 -9.17 6.85
N PHE A 51 -2.47 -7.86 6.78
CA PHE A 51 -3.29 -7.15 7.76
C PHE A 51 -4.79 -7.15 7.43
N TYR A 52 -5.17 -7.17 6.15
CA TYR A 52 -6.58 -7.06 5.72
C TYR A 52 -7.22 -8.41 5.38
N VAL A 53 -6.45 -9.41 4.94
CA VAL A 53 -6.97 -10.76 4.57
C VAL A 53 -6.76 -11.77 5.69
N ALA A 54 -5.73 -11.63 6.54
CA ALA A 54 -5.49 -12.56 7.64
C ALA A 54 -6.29 -12.37 8.95
N PRO A 55 -7.13 -11.31 9.20
CA PRO A 55 -7.85 -11.23 10.47
C PRO A 55 -8.96 -12.29 10.60
N ASP A 56 -9.42 -12.87 9.50
CA ASP A 56 -10.40 -13.97 9.52
C ASP A 56 -9.77 -15.31 9.91
N ILE A 57 -8.49 -15.52 9.62
CA ILE A 57 -7.79 -16.79 9.89
C ILE A 57 -7.27 -16.87 11.34
N ARG A 58 -6.98 -15.73 11.97
CA ARG A 58 -6.49 -15.67 13.37
C ARG A 58 -7.60 -15.61 14.43
N ARG A 59 -8.88 -15.73 14.02
CA ARG A 59 -10.07 -15.77 14.91
C ARG A 59 -10.76 -17.15 14.92
N LYS A 60 -9.98 -18.24 14.91
CA LYS A 60 -10.52 -19.59 15.08
C LYS A 60 -9.83 -20.32 16.23
#